data_AF-A0A961T3E9-F1
#
_entry.id   AF-A0A961T3E9-F1
#
_cell.length_a   1.000
_cell.length_b   1.000
_cell.length_c   1.000
_cell.angle_alpha   90.00
_cell.angle_beta   90.00
_cell.angle_gamma   90.00
#
_symmetry.space_group_name_H-M   'P 1'
#
loop_
_entity.id
_entity.type
_entity.pdbx_description
1 polymer ?
#
loop_
_entity_poly.entity_id
_entity_poly.type
_entity_poly.pdbx_seq_one_letter_code
_entity_poly.pdbx_strand_id
1 'polypeptide(L)' 'IAYTKGFLMVSASPLTRSSHHAGEDFQRLRAAREARLAKSA' A
#
# COMPACT_ATOMS: atom_id res chain seq x y z
N ILE A 1 6.18 9.57 7.60
CA ILE A 1 7.43 8.75 7.48
C ILE A 1 7.30 7.63 6.45
N ALA A 2 6.28 6.78 6.47
CA ALA A 2 6.23 5.62 5.57
C ALA A 2 6.07 6.00 4.08
N TYR A 3 5.07 6.82 3.72
CA TYR A 3 4.92 7.28 2.32
C TYR A 3 6.12 8.11 1.82
N THR A 4 6.73 8.93 2.68
CA THR A 4 7.95 9.69 2.35
C THR A 4 9.16 8.78 2.12
N LYS A 5 9.13 7.54 2.63
CA LYS A 5 10.13 6.49 2.36
C LYS A 5 9.83 5.68 1.10
N GLY A 6 8.75 6.01 0.37
CA GLY A 6 8.40 5.36 -0.89
C GLY A 6 7.54 4.10 -0.78
N PHE A 7 7.00 3.77 0.40
CA PHE A 7 6.01 2.71 0.51
C PHE A 7 4.74 3.08 -0.28
N LEU A 8 4.24 2.15 -1.08
CA LEU A 8 3.06 2.37 -1.93
C LEU A 8 1.74 2.25 -1.16
N MET A 9 1.72 1.51 -0.05
CA MET A 9 0.57 1.34 0.83
C MET A 9 1.04 1.17 2.27
N VAL A 10 0.28 1.74 3.22
CA VAL A 10 0.60 1.72 4.65
C VAL A 10 -0.72 1.62 5.43
N SER A 11 -0.81 0.65 6.34
CA SER A 11 -1.89 0.59 7.34
C SER A 11 -1.40 1.21 8.63
N ALA A 12 -2.02 2.29 9.08
CA ALA A 12 -1.63 3.01 10.28
C ALA A 12 -2.87 3.54 11.01
N SER A 13 -3.36 2.76 11.97
CA SER A 13 -4.41 3.15 12.90
C SER A 13 -4.09 2.60 14.30
N PRO A 14 -4.73 3.11 15.37
CA PRO A 14 -4.56 2.56 16.71
C PRO A 14 -4.90 1.07 16.85
N LEU A 15 -5.68 0.50 15.92
CA LEU A 15 -6.13 -0.89 15.92
C LEU A 15 -5.47 -1.75 14.83
N THR A 16 -4.53 -1.21 14.04
CA THR A 16 -3.85 -1.99 13.00
C THR A 16 -3.08 -3.15 13.62
N ARG A 17 -3.33 -4.36 13.12
CA ARG A 17 -2.57 -5.59 13.39
C ARG A 17 -2.11 -6.16 12.05
N SER A 18 -1.11 -7.04 12.05
CA SER A 18 -0.51 -7.56 10.81
C SER A 18 -1.50 -8.15 9.81
N SER A 19 -2.59 -8.77 10.27
CA SER A 19 -3.64 -9.36 9.44
C SER A 19 -4.84 -8.43 9.18
N HIS A 20 -4.92 -7.29 9.86
CA HIS A 20 -6.07 -6.39 9.77
C HIS A 20 -6.12 -5.76 8.37
N HIS A 21 -7.21 -6.01 7.63
CA HIS A 21 -7.41 -5.57 6.23
C HIS A 21 -6.30 -5.99 5.24
N ALA A 22 -5.47 -6.99 5.55
CA ALA A 22 -4.35 -7.37 4.70
C ALA A 22 -4.78 -7.71 3.25
N GLY A 23 -5.96 -8.27 3.06
CA GLY A 23 -6.52 -8.53 1.73
C GLY A 23 -6.84 -7.25 0.94
N GLU A 24 -7.56 -6.30 1.55
CA GLU A 24 -7.92 -5.03 0.92
C GLU A 24 -6.67 -4.15 0.66
N ASP A 25 -5.78 -4.08 1.65
CA ASP A 25 -4.53 -3.34 1.54
C ASP A 25 -3.62 -3.95 0.45
N PHE A 26 -3.65 -5.27 0.26
CA PHE A 26 -2.96 -5.91 -0.86
C PHE A 26 -3.54 -5.52 -2.21
N GLN A 27 -4.88 -5.46 -2.37
CA GLN A 27 -5.48 -5.00 -3.62
C GLN A 27 -5.10 -3.56 -3.95
N ARG A 28 -5.11 -2.67 -2.95
CA ARG A 28 -4.67 -1.27 -3.10
C ARG A 28 -3.18 -1.19 -3.47
N LEU A 29 -2.34 -1.97 -2.80
CA LEU A 29 -0.90 -2.06 -3.10
C LEU A 29 -0.65 -2.52 -4.54
N ARG A 30 -1.37 -3.55 -5.00
CA ARG A 30 -1.26 -4.07 -6.37
C ARG A 30 -1.63 -3.00 -7.40
N ALA A 31 -2.78 -2.36 -7.23
CA ALA A 31 -3.24 -1.30 -8.14
C ALA A 31 -2.25 -0.12 -8.19
N ALA A 32 -1.72 0.31 -7.03
CA ALA A 32 -0.71 1.37 -6.96
C ALA A 32 0.59 0.99 -7.69
N ARG A 33 0.99 -0.29 -7.61
CA ARG A 33 2.16 -0.80 -8.34
C ARG A 33 1.94 -0.83 -9.85
N GLU A 34 0.80 -1.34 -10.30
CA GLU A 34 0.43 -1.39 -11.72
C GLU A 34 0.39 0.02 -12.32
N ALA A 35 -0.24 0.98 -11.63
CA ALA A 35 -0.28 2.38 -12.06
C ALA A 35 1.11 3.03 -12.16
N ARG A 36 2.04 2.67 -11.25
CA ARG A 36 3.41 3.17 -11.30
C ARG A 36 4.19 2.60 -12.48
N LEU A 37 3.99 1.32 -12.81
CA LEU A 37 4.60 0.69 -13.97
C LEU A 37 4.07 1.31 -15.27
N ALA A 38 2.76 1.54 -15.38
CA ALA A 38 2.15 2.20 -16.54
C ALA A 38 2.66 3.63 -16.77
N LYS A 39 3.02 4.37 -15.70
CA LYS A 39 3.64 5.71 -15.82
C LYS A 39 5.11 5.70 -16.20
N SER A 40 5.78 4.56 -16.06
CA SER A 40 7.23 4.44 -16.30
C SER A 40 7.54 3.79 -17.66
N ALA A 41 6.52 3.33 -18.36
CA ALA A 41 6.57 2.84 -19.74
C ALA A 41 6.35 4.02 -20.71
#